data_AF-A0A7C4QFT6-F1
#
_entry.id   AF-A0A7C4QFT6-F1
#
_cell.length_a   1.000
_cell.length_b   1.000
_cell.length_c   1.000
_cell.angle_alpha   90.00
_cell.angle_beta   90.00
_cell.angle_gamma   90.00
#
_symmetry.space_group_name_H-M   'P 1'
#
loop_
_entity.id
_entity.type
_entity.pdbx_description
1 polymer ?
#
loop_
_entity_poly.entity_id
_entity_poly.type
_entity_poly.pdbx_seq_one_letter_code
_entity_poly.pdbx_strand_id
1 'polypeptide(L)'
;MPVPFQSTRSSDRAAILEALARGECVSLFGLSNTGKSPLLRTLPAAENLARYRALAGRPGAFVYIDCNRVVELTAPGFFEVVVRSLLEVLEEDAAAEPPAALMQHLREQHNRITTAGSAFQASLAFNNAISESVAQLGRNLVLLLDEFDEVYAALEDRTLLNLRALKDKFQERLAYVIATVRPLSDPGLRGENEFAELFMANTLALRLLTPDDARQVLDELGGRALPEPLRQAVLRAANGHFGLLSALAQAAQRHPQLLAGDPNVRAECLKLWNQLRPDEQLALRALVTMADDGLSPRDRARLQTFGLLTDDGQLFSDLFAAFVRSQGAAPEDEALGVRVDEDAGEVWVEGVKVTVLTDLEYRLMRLLYQRLDRLTTKEQIVETVWGGQYLDRVDDARIEKLVSRLRAKVEPEPLRPRYLLTQRGRGYKLVSRPVDSRAEDDEP
;
A
#
# COMPACT_ATOMS: atom_id res chain seq x y z
N MET A 1 -19.48 -16.90 -2.46
CA MET A 1 -18.43 -15.91 -2.78
C MET A 1 -18.83 -15.23 -4.09
N PRO A 2 -18.80 -13.90 -4.22
CA PRO A 2 -18.94 -13.30 -5.54
C PRO A 2 -17.76 -13.76 -6.39
N VAL A 3 -18.06 -14.15 -7.62
CA VAL A 3 -17.17 -14.79 -8.59
C VAL A 3 -15.93 -13.89 -8.81
N PRO A 4 -14.71 -14.43 -8.83
CA PRO A 4 -13.53 -13.63 -9.15
C PRO A 4 -13.65 -13.13 -10.59
N PHE A 5 -13.19 -11.90 -10.83
CA PHE A 5 -13.08 -11.18 -12.11
C PHE A 5 -12.38 -11.98 -13.23
N GLN A 6 -12.94 -13.12 -13.67
CA GLN A 6 -12.25 -14.08 -14.56
C GLN A 6 -11.99 -13.52 -15.96
N SER A 7 -12.79 -12.55 -16.40
CA SER A 7 -12.67 -11.93 -17.72
C SER A 7 -11.70 -10.74 -17.74
N THR A 8 -11.70 -9.95 -16.66
CA THR A 8 -10.90 -8.72 -16.55
C THR A 8 -9.41 -9.04 -16.58
N ARG A 9 -8.63 -8.30 -17.39
CA ARG A 9 -7.16 -8.46 -17.51
C ARG A 9 -6.70 -9.85 -17.97
N SER A 10 -7.46 -10.48 -18.88
CA SER A 10 -7.14 -11.80 -19.44
C SER A 10 -5.76 -11.85 -20.12
N SER A 11 -5.32 -10.75 -20.75
CA SER A 11 -3.99 -10.61 -21.36
C SER A 11 -2.88 -10.59 -20.32
N ASP A 12 -3.01 -9.79 -19.26
CA ASP A 12 -2.03 -9.71 -18.17
C ASP A 12 -1.85 -11.08 -17.52
N ARG A 13 -2.98 -11.76 -17.26
CA ARG A 13 -3.00 -13.10 -16.70
C ARG A 13 -2.32 -14.13 -17.60
N ALA A 14 -2.60 -14.10 -18.90
CA ALA A 14 -1.95 -14.97 -19.87
C ALA A 14 -0.44 -14.78 -19.86
N ALA A 15 0.03 -13.53 -19.90
CA ALA A 15 1.45 -13.19 -19.86
C ALA A 15 2.13 -13.68 -18.58
N ILE A 16 1.49 -13.49 -17.41
CA ILE A 16 2.00 -14.01 -16.13
C ILE A 16 2.14 -15.53 -16.18
N LEU A 17 1.10 -16.26 -16.61
CA LEU A 17 1.13 -17.72 -16.64
C LEU A 17 2.16 -18.27 -17.63
N GLU A 18 2.36 -17.61 -18.78
CA GLU A 18 3.37 -17.98 -19.77
C GLU A 18 4.80 -17.77 -19.26
N ALA A 19 5.07 -16.66 -18.57
CA ALA A 19 6.36 -16.43 -17.92
C ALA A 19 6.65 -17.45 -16.81
N LEU A 20 5.66 -17.70 -15.94
CA LEU A 20 5.77 -18.69 -14.87
C LEU A 20 5.95 -20.11 -15.41
N ALA A 21 5.37 -20.44 -16.56
CA ALA A 21 5.53 -21.75 -17.19
C ALA A 21 6.97 -21.99 -17.68
N ARG A 22 7.71 -20.92 -17.99
CA ARG A 22 9.16 -20.96 -18.27
C ARG A 22 10.02 -20.87 -17.00
N GLY A 23 9.40 -20.87 -15.82
CA GLY A 23 10.12 -20.75 -14.55
C GLY A 23 10.63 -19.34 -14.25
N GLU A 24 10.14 -18.32 -14.95
CA GLU A 24 10.57 -16.93 -14.77
C GLU A 24 9.79 -16.27 -13.63
N CYS A 25 10.40 -15.31 -12.93
CA CYS A 25 9.72 -14.49 -11.94
C CYS A 25 9.05 -13.29 -12.62
N VAL A 26 7.95 -12.79 -12.04
CA VAL A 26 7.15 -11.69 -12.61
C VAL A 26 6.97 -10.57 -11.60
N SER A 27 7.22 -9.33 -12.01
CA SER A 27 6.91 -8.14 -11.21
C SER A 27 5.71 -7.44 -11.81
N LEU A 28 4.68 -7.27 -10.99
CA LEU A 28 3.50 -6.46 -11.30
C LEU A 28 3.62 -5.16 -10.52
N PHE A 29 3.53 -4.03 -11.19
CA PHE A 29 3.57 -2.75 -10.50
C PHE A 29 2.51 -1.79 -11.01
N GLY A 30 2.10 -0.85 -10.16
CA GLY A 30 1.13 0.17 -10.49
C GLY A 30 0.57 0.81 -9.23
N LEU A 31 -0.07 1.97 -9.38
CA LEU A 31 -0.60 2.72 -8.23
C LEU A 31 -1.70 1.95 -7.48
N SER A 32 -2.12 2.53 -6.35
CA SER A 32 -3.17 2.01 -5.48
C SER A 32 -4.41 1.66 -6.27
N ASN A 33 -5.01 0.52 -5.94
CA ASN A 33 -6.31 0.13 -6.47
C ASN A 33 -6.40 0.11 -8.01
N THR A 34 -5.30 -0.15 -8.71
CA THR A 34 -5.31 -0.51 -10.14
C THR A 34 -5.82 -1.94 -10.38
N GLY A 35 -5.94 -2.77 -9.34
CA GLY A 35 -6.42 -4.15 -9.46
C GLY A 35 -5.34 -5.23 -9.38
N LYS A 36 -4.16 -4.91 -8.82
CA LYS A 36 -3.07 -5.87 -8.57
C LYS A 36 -3.52 -7.04 -7.70
N SER A 37 -4.01 -6.77 -6.49
CA SER A 37 -4.44 -7.79 -5.54
C SER A 37 -5.58 -8.67 -6.07
N PRO A 38 -6.66 -8.13 -6.67
CA PRO A 38 -7.65 -8.94 -7.37
C PRO A 38 -7.04 -9.86 -8.44
N LEU A 39 -6.14 -9.35 -9.28
CA LEU A 39 -5.47 -10.16 -10.31
C LEU A 39 -4.66 -11.31 -9.70
N LEU A 40 -3.81 -11.03 -8.70
CA LEU A 40 -3.01 -12.05 -8.01
C LEU A 40 -3.90 -13.13 -7.39
N ARG A 41 -4.99 -12.74 -6.71
CA ARG A 41 -5.94 -13.68 -6.10
C ARG A 41 -6.66 -14.57 -7.10
N THR A 42 -6.74 -14.18 -8.38
CA THR A 42 -7.34 -15.03 -9.42
C THR A 42 -6.37 -16.12 -9.94
N LEU A 43 -5.06 -15.94 -9.78
CA LEU A 43 -4.07 -16.87 -10.36
C LEU A 43 -4.19 -18.31 -9.84
N PRO A 44 -4.49 -18.57 -8.55
CA PRO A 44 -4.71 -19.92 -8.04
C PRO A 44 -6.03 -20.58 -8.49
N ALA A 45 -6.89 -19.91 -9.28
CA ALA A 45 -8.15 -20.50 -9.73
C ALA A 45 -7.92 -21.74 -10.61
N ALA A 46 -8.81 -22.74 -10.52
CA ALA A 46 -8.68 -24.03 -11.18
C ALA A 46 -8.43 -23.94 -12.70
N GLU A 47 -9.10 -23.01 -13.40
CA GLU A 47 -8.91 -22.77 -14.82
C GLU A 47 -7.47 -22.29 -15.14
N ASN A 48 -6.94 -21.38 -14.33
CA ASN A 48 -5.59 -20.85 -14.49
C ASN A 48 -4.53 -21.91 -14.16
N LEU A 49 -4.76 -22.73 -13.12
CA LEU A 49 -3.88 -23.85 -12.80
C LEU A 49 -3.89 -24.92 -13.90
N ALA A 50 -5.04 -25.17 -14.53
CA ALA A 50 -5.14 -26.07 -15.69
C ALA A 50 -4.38 -25.52 -16.90
N ARG A 51 -4.54 -24.22 -17.20
CA ARG A 51 -3.79 -23.53 -18.25
C ARG A 51 -2.28 -23.54 -17.98
N TYR A 52 -1.87 -23.23 -16.75
CA TYR A 52 -0.47 -23.32 -16.32
C TYR A 52 0.08 -24.73 -16.54
N ARG A 53 -0.63 -25.77 -16.11
CA ARG A 53 -0.22 -27.16 -16.30
C ARG A 53 -0.04 -27.52 -17.77
N ALA A 54 -0.92 -27.03 -18.64
CA ALA A 54 -0.81 -27.24 -20.08
C ALA A 54 0.44 -26.57 -20.68
N LEU A 55 0.81 -25.39 -20.19
CA LEU A 55 1.99 -24.65 -20.64
C LEU A 55 3.30 -25.21 -20.06
N ALA A 56 3.34 -25.49 -18.76
CA ALA A 56 4.54 -25.88 -18.01
C ALA A 56 4.82 -27.39 -18.04
N GLY A 57 3.86 -28.21 -18.52
CA GLY A 57 3.94 -29.67 -18.45
C GLY A 57 3.87 -30.25 -17.03
N ARG A 58 3.69 -29.41 -16.01
CA ARG A 58 3.64 -29.79 -14.59
C ARG A 58 2.62 -28.95 -13.82
N PRO A 59 1.87 -29.52 -12.86
CA PRO A 59 0.96 -28.73 -12.03
C PRO A 59 1.73 -27.71 -11.17
N GLY A 60 1.10 -26.55 -10.95
CA GLY A 60 1.59 -25.50 -10.07
C GLY A 60 0.87 -25.50 -8.71
N ALA A 61 1.58 -25.10 -7.67
CA ALA A 61 1.04 -24.76 -6.35
C ALA A 61 1.24 -23.26 -6.14
N PHE A 62 0.19 -22.48 -6.37
CA PHE A 62 0.23 -21.02 -6.33
C PHE A 62 -0.22 -20.55 -4.96
N VAL A 63 0.70 -19.95 -4.20
CA VAL A 63 0.47 -19.53 -2.81
C VAL A 63 0.32 -18.02 -2.78
N TYR A 64 -0.88 -17.53 -2.51
CA TYR A 64 -1.14 -16.11 -2.31
C TYR A 64 -0.70 -15.67 -0.92
N ILE A 65 0.13 -14.63 -0.86
CA ILE A 65 0.71 -14.11 0.37
C ILE A 65 0.43 -12.60 0.42
N ASP A 66 -0.39 -12.19 1.39
CA ASP A 66 -0.65 -10.79 1.68
C ASP A 66 0.42 -10.26 2.64
N CYS A 67 1.35 -9.43 2.14
CA CYS A 67 2.46 -8.91 2.93
C CYS A 67 2.02 -7.90 4.00
N ASN A 68 0.79 -7.35 3.94
CA ASN A 68 0.24 -6.56 5.05
C ASN A 68 0.00 -7.39 6.31
N ARG A 69 -0.03 -8.72 6.21
CA ARG A 69 -0.10 -9.62 7.38
C ARG A 69 1.22 -9.69 8.15
N VAL A 70 2.31 -9.13 7.63
CA VAL A 70 3.62 -9.07 8.29
C VAL A 70 3.57 -8.02 9.39
N VAL A 71 3.34 -8.44 10.63
CA VAL A 71 3.21 -7.54 11.78
C VAL A 71 4.55 -6.90 12.15
N GLU A 72 5.61 -7.71 12.15
CA GLU A 72 6.98 -7.23 12.36
C GLU A 72 7.70 -7.23 11.03
N LEU A 73 8.04 -6.05 10.51
CA LEU A 73 8.76 -5.85 9.24
C LEU A 73 10.23 -6.29 9.37
N THR A 74 10.43 -7.59 9.61
CA THR A 74 11.72 -8.25 9.81
C THR A 74 11.75 -9.53 8.97
N ALA A 75 12.95 -10.08 8.75
CA ALA A 75 13.08 -11.36 8.03
C ALA A 75 12.27 -12.50 8.67
N PRO A 76 12.33 -12.75 10.01
CA PRO A 76 11.48 -13.74 10.66
C PRO A 76 9.98 -13.47 10.46
N GLY A 77 9.53 -12.22 10.60
CA GLY A 77 8.13 -11.86 10.40
C GLY A 77 7.64 -12.16 8.98
N PHE A 78 8.44 -11.84 7.97
CA PHE A 78 8.15 -12.18 6.58
C PHE A 78 8.11 -13.70 6.34
N PHE A 79 9.13 -14.43 6.81
CA PHE A 79 9.20 -15.89 6.65
C PHE A 79 8.03 -16.61 7.30
N GLU A 80 7.58 -16.14 8.46
CA GLU A 80 6.42 -16.66 9.17
C GLU A 80 5.17 -16.59 8.29
N VAL A 81 4.88 -15.42 7.74
CA VAL A 81 3.69 -15.20 6.90
C VAL A 81 3.74 -16.06 5.64
N VAL A 82 4.91 -16.21 5.01
CA VAL A 82 5.06 -17.05 3.82
C VAL A 82 4.80 -18.53 4.15
N VAL A 83 5.43 -19.07 5.19
CA VAL A 83 5.27 -20.48 5.56
C VAL A 83 3.86 -20.76 6.08
N ARG A 84 3.27 -19.83 6.82
CA ARG A 84 1.86 -19.92 7.25
C ARG A 84 0.92 -19.95 6.05
N SER A 85 1.10 -19.06 5.07
CA SER A 85 0.25 -19.04 3.86
C SER A 85 0.40 -20.31 3.03
N LEU A 86 1.62 -20.88 2.98
CA LEU A 86 1.86 -22.16 2.33
C LEU A 86 1.14 -23.31 3.05
N LEU A 87 1.17 -23.34 4.39
CA LEU A 87 0.41 -24.31 5.18
C LEU A 87 -1.09 -24.18 4.92
N GLU A 88 -1.65 -22.96 4.99
CA GLU A 88 -3.06 -22.66 4.73
C GLU A 88 -3.48 -23.23 3.35
N VAL A 89 -2.73 -22.94 2.29
CA VAL A 89 -3.04 -23.40 0.92
C VAL A 89 -2.97 -24.92 0.79
N LEU A 90 -1.98 -25.58 1.42
CA LEU A 90 -1.85 -27.03 1.34
C LEU A 90 -2.91 -27.77 2.17
N GLU A 91 -3.36 -27.20 3.28
CA GLU A 91 -4.46 -27.75 4.09
C GLU A 91 -5.82 -27.67 3.35
N GLU A 92 -6.04 -26.61 2.58
CA GLU A 92 -7.27 -26.40 1.81
C GLU A 92 -7.31 -27.23 0.51
N ASP A 93 -6.17 -27.68 -0.01
CA ASP A 93 -6.08 -28.45 -1.26
C ASP A 93 -6.44 -29.93 -1.07
N ALA A 94 -7.74 -30.18 -0.87
CA ALA A 94 -8.32 -31.51 -0.69
C ALA A 94 -8.06 -32.46 -1.87
N ALA A 95 -7.75 -31.94 -3.07
CA ALA A 95 -7.46 -32.75 -4.25
C ALA A 95 -5.98 -33.16 -4.34
N ALA A 96 -5.09 -32.48 -3.61
CA ALA A 96 -3.66 -32.77 -3.60
C ALA A 96 -3.26 -33.87 -2.63
N GLU A 97 -3.98 -34.01 -1.50
CA GLU A 97 -3.60 -34.79 -0.33
C GLU A 97 -2.08 -34.69 -0.07
N PRO A 98 -1.57 -33.51 0.36
CA PRO A 98 -0.14 -33.32 0.55
C PRO A 98 0.41 -34.37 1.53
N PRO A 99 1.63 -34.89 1.31
CA PRO A 99 2.20 -35.91 2.19
C PRO A 99 2.16 -35.47 3.66
N ALA A 100 1.64 -36.32 4.55
CA ALA A 100 1.55 -35.98 5.98
C ALA A 100 2.89 -35.57 6.59
N ALA A 101 3.99 -36.19 6.11
CA ALA A 101 5.35 -35.84 6.49
C ALA A 101 5.74 -34.40 6.10
N LEU A 102 5.34 -33.94 4.90
CA LEU A 102 5.55 -32.55 4.47
C LEU A 102 4.78 -31.58 5.35
N MET A 103 3.51 -31.87 5.64
CA MET A 103 2.68 -31.02 6.50
C MET A 103 3.25 -30.90 7.91
N GLN A 104 3.72 -32.02 8.48
CA GLN A 104 4.40 -32.01 9.77
C GLN A 104 5.69 -31.18 9.73
N HIS A 105 6.54 -31.40 8.72
CA HIS A 105 7.80 -30.66 8.58
C HIS A 105 7.57 -29.15 8.44
N LEU A 106 6.56 -28.73 7.68
CA LEU A 106 6.21 -27.32 7.52
C LEU A 106 5.76 -26.69 8.84
N ARG A 107 4.92 -27.38 9.63
CA ARG A 107 4.52 -26.91 10.96
C ARG A 107 5.71 -26.80 11.92
N GLU A 108 6.64 -27.75 11.87
CA GLU A 108 7.86 -27.70 12.66
C GLU A 108 8.76 -26.52 12.26
N GLN A 109 8.94 -26.26 10.95
CA GLN A 109 9.74 -25.12 10.50
C GLN A 109 9.05 -23.78 10.79
N HIS A 110 7.71 -23.70 10.65
CA HIS A 110 6.94 -22.52 11.05
C HIS A 110 7.16 -22.19 12.53
N ASN A 111 7.04 -23.18 13.42
CA ASN A 111 7.31 -22.99 14.84
C ASN A 111 8.75 -22.50 15.07
N ARG A 112 9.75 -23.12 14.42
CA ARG A 112 11.15 -22.69 14.51
C ARG A 112 11.39 -21.27 14.04
N ILE A 113 10.66 -20.78 13.04
CA ILE A 113 10.71 -19.37 12.62
C ILE A 113 10.16 -18.47 13.73
N THR A 114 9.00 -18.82 14.29
CA THR A 114 8.34 -17.99 15.34
C THR A 114 9.09 -17.96 16.66
N THR A 115 9.85 -19.02 16.99
CA THR A 115 10.63 -19.11 18.22
C THR A 115 12.13 -18.87 18.00
N ALA A 116 12.53 -18.40 16.81
CA ALA A 116 13.93 -18.21 16.47
C ALA A 116 14.57 -17.14 17.37
N GLY A 117 15.72 -17.46 17.96
CA GLY A 117 16.51 -16.48 18.73
C GLY A 117 17.35 -15.55 17.85
N SER A 118 17.37 -15.76 16.53
CA SER A 118 18.12 -14.94 15.57
C SER A 118 17.55 -15.05 14.15
N ALA A 119 17.82 -14.04 13.32
CA ALA A 119 17.47 -14.04 11.90
C ALA A 119 18.09 -15.22 11.13
N PHE A 120 19.29 -15.66 11.52
CA PHE A 120 19.94 -16.84 10.93
C PHE A 120 19.13 -18.11 11.13
N GLN A 121 18.66 -18.37 12.37
CA GLN A 121 17.86 -19.55 12.67
C GLN A 121 16.51 -19.53 11.93
N ALA A 122 15.85 -18.38 11.88
CA ALA A 122 14.62 -18.20 11.12
C ALA A 122 14.84 -18.45 9.61
N SER A 123 15.93 -17.89 9.05
CA SER A 123 16.31 -18.08 7.64
C SER A 123 16.61 -19.53 7.30
N LEU A 124 17.28 -20.26 8.18
CA LEU A 124 17.53 -21.69 8.01
C LEU A 124 16.22 -22.51 8.01
N ALA A 125 15.33 -22.23 8.97
CA ALA A 125 14.03 -22.90 9.05
C ALA A 125 13.18 -22.61 7.81
N PHE A 126 13.15 -21.35 7.35
CA PHE A 126 12.49 -20.95 6.10
C PHE A 126 13.04 -21.68 4.88
N ASN A 127 14.37 -21.72 4.71
CA ASN A 127 15.02 -22.43 3.60
C ASN A 127 14.68 -23.92 3.58
N ASN A 128 14.60 -24.55 4.76
CA ASN A 128 14.21 -25.94 4.91
C ASN A 128 12.73 -26.15 4.57
N ALA A 129 11.85 -25.22 4.95
CA ALA A 129 10.43 -25.28 4.62
C ALA A 129 10.19 -25.22 3.11
N ILE A 130 10.80 -24.23 2.43
CA ILE A 130 10.67 -24.06 0.98
C ILE A 130 11.34 -25.23 0.24
N SER A 131 12.53 -25.66 0.66
CA SER A 131 13.24 -26.77 0.01
C SER A 131 12.45 -28.06 0.06
N GLU A 132 11.89 -28.41 1.22
CA GLU A 132 11.10 -29.64 1.38
C GLU A 132 9.80 -29.59 0.57
N SER A 133 9.17 -28.41 0.52
CA SER A 133 7.96 -28.20 -0.28
C SER A 133 8.22 -28.43 -1.76
N VAL A 134 9.27 -27.82 -2.31
CA VAL A 134 9.63 -28.02 -3.72
C VAL A 134 10.01 -29.49 -4.00
N ALA A 135 10.66 -30.17 -3.06
CA ALA A 135 11.06 -31.56 -3.20
C ALA A 135 9.84 -32.52 -3.19
N GLN A 136 8.93 -32.39 -2.22
CA GLN A 136 7.87 -33.37 -1.97
C GLN A 136 6.55 -33.07 -2.69
N LEU A 137 6.21 -31.81 -3.02
CA LEU A 137 4.89 -31.47 -3.57
C LEU A 137 4.62 -32.09 -4.95
N GLY A 138 5.67 -32.48 -5.68
CA GLY A 138 5.54 -32.91 -7.07
C GLY A 138 5.05 -31.80 -8.04
N ARG A 139 4.91 -30.56 -7.56
CA ARG A 139 4.39 -29.38 -8.25
C ARG A 139 5.48 -28.30 -8.37
N ASN A 140 5.27 -27.33 -9.25
CA ASN A 140 6.06 -26.10 -9.26
C ASN A 140 5.49 -25.14 -8.22
N LEU A 141 6.32 -24.66 -7.29
CA LEU A 141 5.90 -23.74 -6.24
C LEU A 141 5.97 -22.31 -6.77
N VAL A 142 4.87 -21.57 -6.68
CA VAL A 142 4.81 -20.16 -7.06
C VAL A 142 4.35 -19.35 -5.87
N LEU A 143 5.18 -18.43 -5.39
CA LEU A 143 4.80 -17.53 -4.29
C LEU A 143 4.34 -16.19 -4.88
N LEU A 144 3.10 -15.82 -4.60
CA LEU A 144 2.48 -14.56 -5.04
C LEU A 144 2.53 -13.57 -3.87
N LEU A 145 3.54 -12.71 -3.85
CA LEU A 145 3.77 -11.70 -2.82
C LEU A 145 3.01 -10.43 -3.18
N ASP A 146 1.87 -10.21 -2.53
CA ASP A 146 1.05 -9.01 -2.71
C ASP A 146 1.45 -7.91 -1.72
N GLU A 147 1.35 -6.65 -2.13
CA GLU A 147 1.75 -5.48 -1.33
C GLU A 147 3.18 -5.58 -0.75
N PHE A 148 4.14 -5.96 -1.60
CA PHE A 148 5.50 -6.31 -1.17
C PHE A 148 6.40 -5.08 -0.88
N ASP A 149 5.94 -3.85 -1.11
CA ASP A 149 6.76 -2.63 -1.03
C ASP A 149 7.44 -2.42 0.34
N GLU A 150 6.67 -2.46 1.44
CA GLU A 150 7.20 -2.19 2.79
C GLU A 150 8.12 -3.32 3.27
N VAL A 151 7.74 -4.58 2.98
CA VAL A 151 8.56 -5.74 3.30
C VAL A 151 9.89 -5.68 2.55
N TYR A 152 9.86 -5.41 1.24
CA TYR A 152 11.07 -5.28 0.44
C TYR A 152 11.99 -4.17 0.96
N ALA A 153 11.42 -3.03 1.34
CA ALA A 153 12.18 -1.91 1.91
C ALA A 153 12.82 -2.25 3.27
N ALA A 154 12.17 -3.11 4.07
CA ALA A 154 12.64 -3.48 5.41
C ALA A 154 13.62 -4.66 5.44
N LEU A 155 13.52 -5.61 4.50
CA LEU A 155 14.37 -6.80 4.47
C LEU A 155 15.85 -6.45 4.24
N GLU A 156 16.77 -7.09 4.96
CA GLU A 156 18.21 -6.93 4.72
C GLU A 156 18.63 -7.56 3.37
N ASP A 157 19.67 -7.02 2.73
CA ASP A 157 20.17 -7.53 1.43
C ASP A 157 20.53 -9.01 1.50
N ARG A 158 21.06 -9.49 2.63
CA ARG A 158 21.38 -10.90 2.83
C ARG A 158 20.13 -11.79 2.79
N THR A 159 18.98 -11.27 3.23
CA THR A 159 17.70 -11.97 3.16
C THR A 159 17.20 -12.05 1.71
N LEU A 160 17.31 -10.96 0.96
CA LEU A 160 16.96 -10.94 -0.47
C LEU A 160 17.86 -11.88 -1.29
N LEU A 161 19.17 -11.89 -1.02
CA LEU A 161 20.12 -12.84 -1.60
C LEU A 161 19.75 -14.30 -1.27
N ASN A 162 19.20 -14.57 -0.09
CA ASN A 162 18.73 -15.90 0.25
C ASN A 162 17.51 -16.32 -0.59
N LEU A 163 16.56 -15.41 -0.82
CA LEU A 163 15.43 -15.67 -1.73
C LEU A 163 15.93 -15.89 -3.17
N ARG A 164 16.91 -15.10 -3.62
CA ARG A 164 17.57 -15.31 -4.91
C ARG A 164 18.21 -16.69 -5.01
N ALA A 165 18.98 -17.09 -4.00
CA ALA A 165 19.63 -18.39 -3.95
C ALA A 165 18.64 -19.56 -3.97
N LEU A 166 17.47 -19.44 -3.33
CA LEU A 166 16.39 -20.42 -3.45
C LEU A 166 15.88 -20.53 -4.89
N LYS A 167 15.66 -19.39 -5.56
CA LYS A 167 15.25 -19.38 -6.97
C LYS A 167 16.29 -20.02 -7.88
N ASP A 168 17.56 -19.72 -7.69
CA ASP A 168 18.65 -20.29 -8.49
C ASP A 168 18.81 -21.80 -8.23
N LYS A 169 18.64 -22.24 -6.98
CA LYS A 169 18.68 -23.67 -6.60
C LYS A 169 17.58 -24.49 -7.26
N PHE A 170 16.36 -23.95 -7.33
CA PHE A 170 15.18 -24.68 -7.78
C PHE A 170 14.74 -24.36 -9.21
N GLN A 171 15.29 -23.32 -9.83
CA GLN A 171 15.07 -22.94 -11.22
C GLN A 171 13.58 -22.93 -11.58
N GLU A 172 13.13 -23.73 -12.55
CA GLU A 172 11.74 -23.81 -13.01
C GLU A 172 10.75 -24.32 -11.94
N ARG A 173 11.25 -24.92 -10.85
CA ARG A 173 10.42 -25.49 -9.78
C ARG A 173 9.98 -24.46 -8.73
N LEU A 174 10.58 -23.27 -8.72
CA LEU A 174 10.24 -22.17 -7.82
C LEU A 174 10.17 -20.86 -8.61
N ALA A 175 9.10 -20.10 -8.45
CA ALA A 175 8.99 -18.76 -9.03
C ALA A 175 8.33 -17.79 -8.05
N TYR A 176 8.61 -16.50 -8.24
CA TYR A 176 8.03 -15.41 -7.49
C TYR A 176 7.18 -14.54 -8.41
N VAL A 177 5.98 -14.19 -7.96
CA VAL A 177 5.22 -13.07 -8.52
C VAL A 177 5.14 -12.02 -7.42
N ILE A 178 5.59 -10.80 -7.70
CA ILE A 178 5.50 -9.69 -6.74
C ILE A 178 4.52 -8.64 -7.24
N ALA A 179 3.74 -8.05 -6.35
CA ALA A 179 2.95 -6.87 -6.62
C ALA A 179 3.45 -5.69 -5.77
N THR A 180 3.80 -4.61 -6.44
CA THR A 180 4.33 -3.40 -5.81
C THR A 180 3.67 -2.13 -6.36
N VAL A 181 3.89 -0.99 -5.71
CA VAL A 181 3.47 0.32 -6.25
C VAL A 181 4.38 0.73 -7.41
N ARG A 182 5.68 0.49 -7.25
CA ARG A 182 6.73 0.85 -8.22
C ARG A 182 7.59 -0.37 -8.56
N PRO A 183 8.19 -0.43 -9.75
CA PRO A 183 9.06 -1.55 -10.09
C PRO A 183 10.25 -1.60 -9.12
N LEU A 184 10.77 -2.79 -8.80
CA LEU A 184 11.89 -2.93 -7.85
C LEU A 184 13.16 -2.22 -8.31
N SER A 185 13.31 -2.00 -9.62
CA SER A 185 14.39 -1.22 -10.23
C SER A 185 14.23 0.29 -10.05
N ASP A 186 13.13 0.78 -9.44
CA ASP A 186 12.98 2.22 -9.17
C ASP A 186 14.12 2.70 -8.25
N PRO A 187 14.87 3.74 -8.66
CA PRO A 187 15.99 4.27 -7.88
C PRO A 187 15.58 4.77 -6.48
N GLY A 188 14.31 5.12 -6.28
CA GLY A 188 13.78 5.59 -5.00
C GLY A 188 13.46 4.48 -3.99
N LEU A 189 13.60 3.20 -4.36
CA LEU A 189 13.47 2.06 -3.45
C LEU A 189 14.84 1.63 -2.92
N ARG A 190 15.46 0.65 -3.59
CA ARG A 190 16.83 0.19 -3.32
C ARG A 190 17.71 0.12 -4.58
N GLY A 191 17.15 0.49 -5.74
CA GLY A 191 17.82 0.32 -7.03
C GLY A 191 17.97 -1.14 -7.45
N GLU A 192 18.88 -1.39 -8.40
CA GLU A 192 19.20 -2.72 -8.90
C GLU A 192 19.95 -3.54 -7.83
N ASN A 193 19.40 -4.70 -7.47
CA ASN A 193 20.08 -5.74 -6.70
C ASN A 193 19.79 -7.11 -7.31
N GLU A 194 20.58 -8.12 -6.92
CA GLU A 194 20.53 -9.46 -7.53
C GLU A 194 19.14 -10.13 -7.42
N PHE A 195 18.35 -9.79 -6.39
CA PHE A 195 16.98 -10.28 -6.27
C PHE A 195 16.04 -9.56 -7.24
N ALA A 196 16.15 -8.24 -7.39
CA ALA A 196 15.39 -7.46 -8.35
C ALA A 196 15.67 -7.88 -9.81
N GLU A 197 16.90 -8.32 -10.11
CA GLU A 197 17.28 -8.84 -11.43
C GLU A 197 16.41 -10.02 -11.90
N LEU A 198 15.86 -10.82 -10.97
CA LEU A 198 14.97 -11.93 -11.30
C LEU A 198 13.73 -11.49 -12.09
N PHE A 199 13.33 -10.24 -11.96
CA PHE A 199 12.08 -9.71 -12.49
C PHE A 199 12.26 -8.85 -13.73
N MET A 200 13.51 -8.51 -14.11
CA MET A 200 13.79 -7.56 -15.20
C MET A 200 13.21 -7.99 -16.54
N ALA A 201 13.19 -9.29 -16.83
CA ALA A 201 12.62 -9.83 -18.07
C ALA A 201 11.08 -9.72 -18.12
N ASN A 202 10.41 -9.73 -16.96
CA ASN A 202 8.95 -9.78 -16.86
C ASN A 202 8.44 -8.74 -15.84
N THR A 203 8.63 -7.47 -16.18
CA THR A 203 8.12 -6.34 -15.39
C THR A 203 6.89 -5.75 -16.10
N LEU A 204 5.71 -6.00 -15.51
CA LEU A 204 4.41 -5.69 -16.07
C LEU A 204 3.77 -4.49 -15.34
N ALA A 205 3.59 -3.39 -16.08
CA ALA A 205 2.88 -2.22 -15.60
C ALA A 205 1.37 -2.47 -15.66
N LEU A 206 0.72 -2.50 -14.50
CA LEU A 206 -0.71 -2.71 -14.41
C LEU A 206 -1.47 -1.40 -14.71
N ARG A 207 -1.79 -1.21 -16.00
CA ARG A 207 -2.47 -0.01 -16.52
C ARG A 207 -3.96 0.03 -16.14
N LEU A 208 -4.62 1.14 -16.48
CA LEU A 208 -6.08 1.29 -16.39
C LEU A 208 -6.80 0.15 -17.13
N LEU A 209 -8.00 -0.20 -16.67
CA LEU A 209 -8.85 -1.17 -17.35
C LEU A 209 -9.24 -0.65 -18.74
N THR A 210 -9.38 -1.58 -19.69
CA THR A 210 -9.99 -1.26 -20.98
C THR A 210 -11.45 -0.82 -20.78
N PRO A 211 -12.06 -0.09 -21.73
CA PRO A 211 -13.47 0.30 -21.61
C PRO A 211 -14.43 -0.89 -21.41
N ASP A 212 -14.13 -2.04 -22.03
CA ASP A 212 -14.93 -3.26 -21.88
C ASP A 212 -14.76 -3.89 -20.50
N ASP A 213 -13.51 -4.00 -20.03
CA ASP A 213 -13.21 -4.48 -18.68
C ASP A 213 -13.84 -3.57 -17.61
N ALA A 214 -13.78 -2.25 -17.79
CA ALA A 214 -14.39 -1.27 -16.89
C ALA A 214 -15.92 -1.43 -16.83
N ARG A 215 -16.59 -1.67 -17.97
CA ARG A 215 -18.04 -1.96 -18.00
C ARG A 215 -18.37 -3.23 -17.25
N GLN A 216 -17.59 -4.28 -17.44
CA GLN A 216 -17.81 -5.54 -16.75
C GLN A 216 -17.61 -5.41 -15.23
N VAL A 217 -16.54 -4.76 -14.80
CA VAL A 217 -16.28 -4.50 -13.37
C VAL A 217 -17.44 -3.69 -12.78
N LEU A 218 -17.90 -2.64 -13.48
CA LEU A 218 -19.04 -1.85 -13.02
C LEU A 218 -20.30 -2.71 -12.86
N ASP A 219 -20.58 -3.60 -13.82
CA ASP A 219 -21.73 -4.50 -13.77
C ASP A 219 -21.69 -5.43 -12.55
N GLU A 220 -20.52 -6.00 -12.25
CA GLU A 220 -20.31 -6.89 -11.10
C GLU A 220 -20.45 -6.14 -9.76
N LEU A 221 -20.13 -4.84 -9.74
CA LEU A 221 -20.32 -3.96 -8.59
C LEU A 221 -21.76 -3.43 -8.45
N GLY A 222 -22.72 -4.03 -9.15
CA GLY A 222 -24.14 -3.67 -9.10
C GLY A 222 -24.52 -2.53 -10.07
N GLY A 223 -23.63 -2.14 -10.97
CA GLY A 223 -23.85 -1.09 -11.97
C GLY A 223 -24.98 -1.39 -12.96
N ARG A 224 -25.38 -2.66 -13.12
CA ARG A 224 -26.54 -3.06 -13.95
C ARG A 224 -27.86 -2.47 -13.50
N ALA A 225 -27.98 -2.13 -12.21
CA ALA A 225 -29.18 -1.51 -11.67
C ALA A 225 -29.20 0.02 -11.85
N LEU A 226 -28.09 0.63 -12.28
CA LEU A 226 -28.00 2.08 -12.44
C LEU A 226 -28.65 2.52 -13.77
N PRO A 227 -29.30 3.69 -13.80
CA PRO A 227 -29.73 4.30 -15.06
C PRO A 227 -28.55 4.51 -16.02
N GLU A 228 -28.74 4.27 -17.32
CA GLU A 228 -27.67 4.36 -18.31
C GLU A 228 -26.90 5.70 -18.30
N PRO A 229 -27.54 6.88 -18.15
CA PRO A 229 -26.80 8.15 -18.04
C PRO A 229 -25.83 8.19 -16.85
N LEU A 230 -26.24 7.61 -15.71
CA LEU A 230 -25.43 7.54 -14.50
C LEU A 230 -24.29 6.52 -14.65
N ARG A 231 -24.58 5.38 -15.30
CA ARG A 231 -23.57 4.37 -15.64
C ARG A 231 -22.47 4.97 -16.53
N GLN A 232 -22.85 5.73 -17.55
CA GLN A 232 -21.90 6.45 -18.41
C GLN A 232 -21.13 7.55 -17.67
N ALA A 233 -21.74 8.21 -16.68
CA ALA A 233 -21.04 9.19 -15.84
C ALA A 233 -19.96 8.50 -14.96
N VAL A 234 -20.28 7.36 -14.35
CA VAL A 234 -19.34 6.57 -13.54
C VAL A 234 -18.16 6.08 -14.38
N LEU A 235 -18.43 5.49 -15.56
CA LEU A 235 -17.38 4.99 -16.44
C LEU A 235 -16.44 6.11 -16.92
N ARG A 236 -16.99 7.27 -17.30
CA ARG A 236 -16.19 8.44 -17.71
C ARG A 236 -15.37 8.99 -16.56
N ALA A 237 -15.95 9.13 -15.37
CA ALA A 237 -15.26 9.70 -14.21
C ALA A 237 -14.12 8.78 -13.70
N ALA A 238 -14.30 7.46 -13.75
CA ALA A 238 -13.26 6.51 -13.37
C ALA A 238 -12.18 6.31 -14.45
N ASN A 239 -12.55 6.45 -15.73
CA ASN A 239 -11.74 6.16 -16.90
C ASN A 239 -10.89 4.87 -16.76
N GLY A 240 -11.52 3.78 -16.33
CA GLY A 240 -10.86 2.47 -16.17
C GLY A 240 -10.01 2.31 -14.91
N HIS A 241 -9.89 3.31 -14.03
CA HIS A 241 -9.23 3.13 -12.74
C HIS A 241 -10.11 2.31 -11.79
N PHE A 242 -9.68 1.11 -11.41
CA PHE A 242 -10.49 0.15 -10.65
C PHE A 242 -10.97 0.68 -9.29
N GLY A 243 -10.11 1.34 -8.49
CA GLY A 243 -10.48 1.94 -7.20
C GLY A 243 -11.57 3.01 -7.30
N LEU A 244 -11.33 4.03 -8.14
CA LEU A 244 -12.32 5.05 -8.47
C LEU A 244 -13.62 4.46 -9.04
N LEU A 245 -13.54 3.45 -9.92
CA LEU A 245 -14.72 2.78 -10.46
C LEU A 245 -15.55 2.15 -9.35
N SER A 246 -14.90 1.50 -8.37
CA SER A 246 -15.56 0.90 -7.22
C SER A 246 -16.20 1.94 -6.30
N ALA A 247 -15.47 3.00 -5.95
CA ALA A 247 -16.00 4.08 -5.13
C ALA A 247 -17.17 4.80 -5.80
N LEU A 248 -17.06 5.08 -7.11
CA LEU A 248 -18.11 5.73 -7.89
C LEU A 248 -19.35 4.85 -8.07
N ALA A 249 -19.18 3.54 -8.27
CA ALA A 249 -20.31 2.60 -8.33
C ALA A 249 -21.11 2.60 -7.01
N GLN A 250 -20.41 2.58 -5.87
CA GLN A 250 -21.05 2.64 -4.55
C GLN A 250 -21.67 4.02 -4.26
N ALA A 251 -21.01 5.11 -4.68
CA ALA A 251 -21.54 6.46 -4.56
C ALA A 251 -22.81 6.64 -5.40
N ALA A 252 -22.82 6.11 -6.63
CA ALA A 252 -23.97 6.15 -7.53
C ALA A 252 -25.20 5.43 -6.97
N GLN A 253 -25.01 4.36 -6.20
CA GLN A 253 -26.11 3.66 -5.54
C GLN A 253 -26.67 4.44 -4.33
N ARG A 254 -25.83 5.19 -3.60
CA ARG A 254 -26.23 5.93 -2.39
C ARG A 254 -26.76 7.33 -2.70
N HIS A 255 -25.97 8.12 -3.43
CA HIS A 255 -26.25 9.53 -3.73
C HIS A 255 -25.86 9.88 -5.18
N PRO A 256 -26.70 9.52 -6.17
CA PRO A 256 -26.43 9.75 -7.60
C PRO A 256 -26.04 11.19 -8.00
N GLN A 257 -26.49 12.18 -7.22
CA GLN A 257 -26.27 13.60 -7.52
C GLN A 257 -24.91 14.13 -7.01
N LEU A 258 -24.21 13.39 -6.15
CA LEU A 258 -23.01 13.86 -5.43
C LEU A 258 -21.78 12.95 -5.65
N LEU A 259 -21.62 12.37 -6.84
CA LEU A 259 -20.51 11.45 -7.14
C LEU A 259 -19.13 12.03 -6.83
N ALA A 260 -18.84 13.25 -7.29
CA ALA A 260 -17.53 13.89 -7.09
C ALA A 260 -17.32 14.38 -5.64
N GLY A 261 -18.40 14.62 -4.89
CA GLY A 261 -18.37 15.04 -3.49
C GLY A 261 -18.37 13.86 -2.51
N ASP A 262 -18.50 12.62 -2.98
CA ASP A 262 -18.58 11.46 -2.11
C ASP A 262 -17.25 11.24 -1.37
N PRO A 263 -17.28 11.06 -0.03
CA PRO A 263 -16.07 10.89 0.77
C PRO A 263 -15.18 9.72 0.32
N ASN A 264 -15.77 8.62 -0.16
CA ASN A 264 -15.01 7.45 -0.60
C ASN A 264 -14.32 7.72 -1.94
N VAL A 265 -14.99 8.45 -2.85
CA VAL A 265 -14.38 8.86 -4.13
C VAL A 265 -13.22 9.81 -3.88
N ARG A 266 -13.38 10.78 -2.96
CA ARG A 266 -12.29 11.67 -2.55
C ARG A 266 -11.14 10.92 -1.87
N ALA A 267 -11.44 9.93 -1.04
CA ALA A 267 -10.43 9.09 -0.39
C ALA A 267 -9.60 8.30 -1.42
N GLU A 268 -10.22 7.79 -2.48
CA GLU A 268 -9.51 7.11 -3.58
C GLU A 268 -8.58 8.06 -4.34
N CYS A 269 -9.01 9.29 -4.65
CA CYS A 269 -8.13 10.31 -5.22
C CYS A 269 -6.96 10.65 -4.29
N LEU A 270 -7.21 10.77 -2.98
CA LEU A 270 -6.18 11.07 -2.00
C LEU A 270 -5.14 9.93 -1.88
N LYS A 271 -5.56 8.66 -1.96
CA LYS A 271 -4.64 7.52 -2.00
C LYS A 271 -3.70 7.60 -3.20
N LEU A 272 -4.25 7.90 -4.39
CA LEU A 272 -3.43 8.09 -5.59
C LEU A 272 -2.43 9.23 -5.41
N TRP A 273 -2.90 10.37 -4.92
CA TRP A 273 -2.07 11.55 -4.68
C TRP A 273 -0.92 11.28 -3.70
N ASN A 274 -1.20 10.63 -2.56
CA ASN A 274 -0.20 10.36 -1.53
C ASN A 274 0.85 9.32 -1.94
N GLN A 275 0.60 8.52 -2.98
CA GLN A 275 1.59 7.59 -3.52
C GLN A 275 2.54 8.22 -4.53
N LEU A 276 2.22 9.43 -5.00
CA LEU A 276 3.09 10.20 -5.86
C LEU A 276 4.19 10.87 -5.04
N ARG A 277 5.38 10.93 -5.63
CA ARG A 277 6.51 11.66 -5.05
C ARG A 277 6.30 13.16 -5.20
N PRO A 278 6.99 14.00 -4.40
CA PRO A 278 6.81 15.46 -4.45
C PRO A 278 7.02 16.08 -5.84
N ASP A 279 8.00 15.56 -6.60
CA ASP A 279 8.27 15.94 -7.99
C ASP A 279 7.11 15.59 -8.93
N GLU A 280 6.55 14.37 -8.80
CA GLU A 280 5.39 13.92 -9.58
C GLU A 280 4.13 14.73 -9.24
N GLN A 281 3.90 15.02 -7.96
CA GLN A 281 2.79 15.86 -7.50
C GLN A 281 2.89 17.28 -8.07
N LEU A 282 4.08 17.87 -8.05
CA LEU A 282 4.35 19.19 -8.62
C LEU A 282 4.07 19.20 -10.13
N ALA A 283 4.54 18.17 -10.84
CA ALA A 283 4.34 18.05 -12.28
C ALA A 283 2.87 17.88 -12.66
N LEU A 284 2.10 17.08 -11.91
CA LEU A 284 0.66 16.98 -12.10
C LEU A 284 -0.08 18.28 -11.80
N ARG A 285 0.35 19.06 -10.79
CA ARG A 285 -0.23 20.38 -10.52
C ARG A 285 -0.01 21.30 -11.71
N ALA A 286 1.22 21.42 -12.20
CA ALA A 286 1.56 22.25 -13.35
C ALA A 286 0.73 21.88 -14.58
N LEU A 287 0.57 20.59 -14.85
CA LEU A 287 -0.25 20.09 -15.98
C LEU A 287 -1.71 20.55 -15.93
N VAL A 288 -2.29 20.74 -14.74
CA VAL A 288 -3.72 21.09 -14.60
C VAL A 288 -3.94 22.59 -14.37
N THR A 289 -2.91 23.35 -14.00
CA THR A 289 -3.01 24.80 -13.73
C THR A 289 -2.38 25.69 -14.81
N MET A 290 -1.41 25.20 -15.59
CA MET A 290 -0.64 25.99 -16.56
C MET A 290 -0.92 25.57 -18.01
N ALA A 291 -0.67 26.47 -18.97
CA ALA A 291 -0.79 26.20 -20.41
C ALA A 291 0.44 25.52 -21.03
N ASP A 292 1.58 25.52 -20.32
CA ASP A 292 2.80 24.78 -20.65
C ASP A 292 3.04 23.80 -19.50
N ASP A 293 3.04 22.50 -19.79
CA ASP A 293 2.96 21.48 -18.74
C ASP A 293 4.28 21.23 -18.03
N GLY A 294 5.39 21.81 -18.55
CA GLY A 294 6.72 21.81 -17.92
C GLY A 294 7.28 20.42 -17.61
N LEU A 295 6.62 19.37 -18.08
CA LEU A 295 6.92 17.98 -17.79
C LEU A 295 8.13 17.57 -18.61
N SER A 296 9.19 17.11 -17.92
CA SER A 296 10.28 16.48 -18.64
C SER A 296 9.76 15.24 -19.39
N PRO A 297 10.33 14.87 -20.55
CA PRO A 297 9.92 13.66 -21.27
C PRO A 297 9.98 12.40 -20.39
N ARG A 298 10.91 12.39 -19.43
CA ARG A 298 11.07 11.32 -18.44
C ARG A 298 9.88 11.25 -17.48
N ASP A 299 9.44 12.38 -16.94
CA ASP A 299 8.32 12.44 -16.00
C ASP A 299 7.01 12.10 -16.70
N ARG A 300 6.83 12.57 -17.95
CA ARG A 300 5.66 12.20 -18.76
C ARG A 300 5.60 10.69 -18.99
N ALA A 301 6.70 10.08 -19.47
CA ALA A 301 6.76 8.63 -19.70
C ALA A 301 6.47 7.83 -18.41
N ARG A 302 6.96 8.33 -17.27
CA ARG A 302 6.73 7.72 -15.96
C ARG A 302 5.26 7.80 -15.53
N LEU A 303 4.63 8.96 -15.64
CA LEU A 303 3.20 9.13 -15.31
C LEU A 303 2.29 8.34 -16.25
N GLN A 304 2.63 8.25 -17.54
CA GLN A 304 1.95 7.36 -18.51
C GLN A 304 2.09 5.89 -18.12
N THR A 305 3.27 5.47 -17.65
CA THR A 305 3.49 4.10 -17.18
C THR A 305 2.61 3.76 -15.98
N PHE A 306 2.37 4.72 -15.07
CA PHE A 306 1.43 4.56 -13.95
C PHE A 306 -0.05 4.64 -14.36
N GLY A 307 -0.35 4.93 -15.63
CA GLY A 307 -1.71 5.14 -16.09
C GLY A 307 -2.34 6.43 -15.57
N LEU A 308 -1.55 7.41 -15.14
CA LEU A 308 -2.05 8.71 -14.72
C LEU A 308 -2.25 9.67 -15.89
N LEU A 309 -1.50 9.46 -16.97
CA LEU A 309 -1.67 10.19 -18.23
C LEU A 309 -2.14 9.25 -19.34
N THR A 310 -3.04 9.76 -20.15
CA THR A 310 -3.45 9.18 -21.43
C THR A 310 -2.33 9.31 -22.47
N ASP A 311 -2.46 8.63 -23.60
CA ASP A 311 -1.50 8.71 -24.71
C ASP A 311 -1.40 10.15 -25.25
N ASP A 312 -2.49 10.91 -25.19
CA ASP A 312 -2.57 12.33 -25.57
C ASP A 312 -2.00 13.29 -24.50
N GLY A 313 -1.45 12.76 -23.41
CA GLY A 313 -0.78 13.53 -22.35
C GLY A 313 -1.73 14.19 -21.34
N GLN A 314 -3.03 13.95 -21.42
CA GLN A 314 -4.00 14.44 -20.44
C GLN A 314 -4.11 13.50 -19.24
N LEU A 315 -4.47 14.05 -18.07
CA LEU A 315 -4.82 13.22 -16.91
C LEU A 315 -5.91 12.22 -17.25
N PHE A 316 -5.78 11.01 -16.73
CA PHE A 316 -6.71 9.93 -17.05
C PHE A 316 -8.16 10.23 -16.64
N SER A 317 -8.40 11.05 -15.63
CA SER A 317 -9.74 11.29 -15.09
C SER A 317 -9.97 12.77 -14.85
N ASP A 318 -11.07 13.32 -15.38
CA ASP A 318 -11.52 14.68 -15.09
C ASP A 318 -11.78 14.92 -13.60
N LEU A 319 -12.27 13.87 -12.92
CA LEU A 319 -12.50 13.89 -11.49
C LEU A 319 -11.18 13.99 -10.73
N PHE A 320 -10.18 13.22 -11.13
CA PHE A 320 -8.85 13.31 -10.54
C PHE A 320 -8.17 14.65 -10.89
N ALA A 321 -8.35 15.17 -12.09
CA ALA A 321 -7.87 16.50 -12.48
C ALA A 321 -8.49 17.62 -11.62
N ALA A 322 -9.80 17.56 -11.36
CA ALA A 322 -10.48 18.48 -10.44
C ALA A 322 -9.94 18.37 -9.01
N PHE A 323 -9.69 17.14 -8.55
CA PHE A 323 -9.04 16.91 -7.27
C PHE A 323 -7.63 17.54 -7.22
N VAL A 324 -6.79 17.32 -8.24
CA VAL A 324 -5.44 17.92 -8.31
C VAL A 324 -5.49 19.44 -8.30
N ARG A 325 -6.44 20.08 -9.01
CA ARG A 325 -6.67 21.54 -8.93
C ARG A 325 -7.00 21.98 -7.51
N SER A 326 -7.86 21.23 -6.82
CA SER A 326 -8.21 21.53 -5.42
C SER A 326 -7.02 21.37 -4.46
N GLN A 327 -6.05 20.52 -4.80
CA GLN A 327 -4.78 20.40 -4.04
C GLN A 327 -3.83 21.58 -4.29
N GLY A 328 -4.01 22.34 -5.38
CA GLY A 328 -3.28 23.57 -5.69
C GLY A 328 -4.02 24.86 -5.29
N ALA A 329 -5.32 24.78 -5.00
CA ALA A 329 -6.16 25.90 -4.58
C ALA A 329 -6.12 26.13 -3.05
N ALA A 330 -4.93 26.09 -2.46
CA ALA A 330 -4.71 26.68 -1.15
C ALA A 330 -4.32 28.15 -1.35
N PRO A 331 -4.96 29.12 -0.68
CA PRO A 331 -4.50 30.50 -0.71
C PRO A 331 -3.08 30.54 -0.12
N GLU A 332 -2.14 31.12 -0.85
CA GLU A 332 -0.70 31.15 -0.55
C GLU A 332 -0.31 31.83 0.79
N ASP A 333 -1.26 32.24 1.65
CA ASP A 333 -0.99 32.86 2.94
C ASP A 333 -1.44 32.07 4.20
N GLU A 334 -2.15 30.93 4.05
CA GLU A 334 -2.58 30.08 5.20
C GLU A 334 -1.96 28.66 5.22
N ALA A 335 -1.15 28.29 4.21
CA ALA A 335 -0.63 26.92 4.05
C ALA A 335 0.54 26.53 4.98
N LEU A 336 1.03 27.45 5.81
CA LEU A 336 2.05 27.18 6.82
C LEU A 336 1.38 27.02 8.18
N GLY A 337 0.96 25.79 8.50
CA GLY A 337 0.51 25.49 9.85
C GLY A 337 -0.36 24.26 10.04
N VAL A 338 -0.82 24.15 11.28
CA VAL A 338 -1.69 23.08 11.76
C VAL A 338 -3.14 23.60 11.78
N ARG A 339 -4.09 22.81 11.28
CA ARG A 339 -5.53 23.15 11.26
C ARG A 339 -6.35 21.98 11.80
N VAL A 340 -7.35 22.28 12.63
CA VAL A 340 -8.34 21.30 13.10
C VAL A 340 -9.72 21.79 12.68
N ASP A 341 -10.45 20.93 11.99
CA ASP A 341 -11.84 21.12 11.61
C ASP A 341 -12.71 20.36 12.63
N GLU A 342 -13.26 21.10 13.62
CA GLU A 342 -13.99 20.47 14.72
C GLU A 342 -15.32 19.85 14.29
N ASP A 343 -15.97 20.42 13.27
CA ASP A 343 -17.26 19.95 12.74
C ASP A 343 -17.07 18.66 11.92
N ALA A 344 -15.99 18.59 11.14
CA ALA A 344 -15.66 17.40 10.34
C ALA A 344 -14.85 16.35 11.12
N GLY A 345 -14.27 16.70 12.28
CA GLY A 345 -13.39 15.82 13.04
C GLY A 345 -12.02 15.61 12.38
N GLU A 346 -11.57 16.57 11.57
CA GLU A 346 -10.40 16.41 10.70
C GLU A 346 -9.22 17.26 11.14
N VAL A 347 -8.00 16.75 10.94
CA VAL A 347 -6.76 17.48 11.26
C VAL A 347 -5.90 17.57 10.01
N TRP A 348 -5.31 18.73 9.78
CA TRP A 348 -4.46 19.04 8.65
C TRP A 348 -3.14 19.67 9.14
N VAL A 349 -2.02 19.31 8.52
CA VAL A 349 -0.70 19.90 8.77
C VAL A 349 -0.07 20.21 7.42
N GLU A 350 0.39 21.45 7.22
CA GLU A 350 0.96 21.91 5.93
C GLU A 350 0.03 21.65 4.73
N GLY A 351 -1.29 21.79 4.97
CA GLY A 351 -2.31 21.49 3.95
C GLY A 351 -2.52 19.99 3.66
N VAL A 352 -1.85 19.08 4.36
CA VAL A 352 -2.02 17.63 4.26
C VAL A 352 -2.92 17.11 5.37
N LYS A 353 -3.96 16.35 5.02
CA LYS A 353 -4.85 15.73 6.02
C LYS A 353 -4.10 14.62 6.78
N VAL A 354 -4.07 14.73 8.10
CA VAL A 354 -3.47 13.74 8.99
C VAL A 354 -4.30 12.44 8.98
N THR A 355 -3.62 11.31 9.05
CA THR A 355 -4.24 9.98 9.20
C THR A 355 -5.20 9.96 10.39
N VAL A 356 -6.26 9.14 10.35
CA VAL A 356 -7.29 9.09 11.40
C VAL A 356 -6.65 9.00 12.79
N LEU A 357 -6.95 10.00 13.62
CA LEU A 357 -6.53 10.04 15.01
C LEU A 357 -7.47 9.14 15.84
N THR A 358 -6.91 8.42 16.81
CA THR A 358 -7.71 7.75 17.84
C THR A 358 -8.41 8.79 18.71
N ASP A 359 -9.46 8.42 19.45
CA ASP A 359 -10.22 9.35 20.29
C ASP A 359 -9.32 10.16 21.26
N LEU A 360 -8.35 9.51 21.90
CA LEU A 360 -7.40 10.19 22.80
C LEU A 360 -6.44 11.12 22.05
N GLU A 361 -5.96 10.73 20.87
CA GLU A 361 -5.09 11.56 20.04
C GLU A 361 -5.84 12.79 19.52
N TYR A 362 -7.10 12.61 19.10
CA TYR A 362 -7.94 13.70 18.63
C TYR A 362 -8.27 14.70 19.74
N ARG A 363 -8.62 14.21 20.94
CA ARG A 363 -8.85 15.07 22.12
C ARG A 363 -7.61 15.88 22.50
N LEU A 364 -6.44 15.24 22.50
CA LEU A 364 -5.17 15.92 22.76
C LEU A 364 -4.90 16.99 21.69
N MET A 365 -5.07 16.63 20.42
CA MET A 365 -4.85 17.52 19.29
C MET A 365 -5.78 18.74 19.34
N ARG A 366 -7.06 18.52 19.65
CA ARG A 366 -8.07 19.58 19.82
C ARG A 366 -7.73 20.51 20.97
N LEU A 367 -7.36 19.99 22.14
CA LEU A 367 -6.94 20.81 23.29
C LEU A 367 -5.76 21.71 22.92
N LEU A 368 -4.74 21.12 22.28
CA LEU A 368 -3.53 21.84 21.88
C LEU A 368 -3.83 22.90 20.82
N TYR A 369 -4.75 22.61 19.90
CA TYR A 369 -5.19 23.54 18.86
C TYR A 369 -6.01 24.71 19.42
N GLN A 370 -6.91 24.47 20.37
CA GLN A 370 -7.62 25.55 21.09
C GLN A 370 -6.66 26.46 21.88
N ARG A 371 -5.47 25.95 22.17
CA ARG A 371 -4.37 26.66 22.85
C ARG A 371 -3.18 26.86 21.91
N LEU A 372 -3.43 27.09 20.63
CA LEU A 372 -2.38 27.31 19.63
C LEU A 372 -1.39 28.40 20.09
N ASP A 373 -0.11 28.14 19.90
CA ASP A 373 1.02 28.96 20.32
C ASP A 373 1.17 29.18 21.85
N ARG A 374 0.37 28.49 22.66
CA ARG A 374 0.42 28.58 24.13
C ARG A 374 0.86 27.27 24.77
N LEU A 375 1.47 27.39 25.94
CA LEU A 375 1.82 26.23 26.75
C LEU A 375 0.56 25.56 27.31
N THR A 376 0.51 24.23 27.17
CA THR A 376 -0.48 23.36 27.79
C THR A 376 0.24 22.46 28.79
N THR A 377 -0.14 22.56 30.07
CA THR A 377 0.52 21.83 31.15
C THR A 377 0.10 20.36 31.16
N LYS A 378 0.89 19.51 31.82
CA LYS A 378 0.58 18.08 31.93
C LYS A 378 -0.75 17.84 32.64
N GLU A 379 -1.05 18.63 33.67
CA GLU A 379 -2.31 18.56 34.43
C GLU A 379 -3.52 18.89 33.54
N GLN A 380 -3.41 19.92 32.70
CA GLN A 380 -4.46 20.32 31.75
C GLN A 380 -4.72 19.23 30.70
N ILE A 381 -3.66 18.55 30.25
CA ILE A 381 -3.75 17.42 29.33
C ILE A 381 -4.48 16.25 30.00
N VAL A 382 -4.13 15.91 31.24
CA VAL A 382 -4.79 14.82 31.98
C VAL A 382 -6.28 15.11 32.17
N GLU A 383 -6.61 16.31 32.63
CA GLU A 383 -7.99 16.74 32.90
C GLU A 383 -8.87 16.70 31.65
N THR A 384 -8.37 17.17 30.50
CA THR A 384 -9.17 17.29 29.27
C THR A 384 -9.24 15.98 28.47
N VAL A 385 -8.13 15.23 28.40
CA VAL A 385 -8.03 14.04 27.55
C VAL A 385 -8.63 12.81 28.24
N TRP A 386 -8.35 12.63 29.54
CA TRP A 386 -8.82 11.48 30.32
C TRP A 386 -9.95 11.80 31.31
N GLY A 387 -10.07 13.06 31.75
CA GLY A 387 -11.10 13.51 32.70
C GLY A 387 -10.53 13.81 34.09
N GLY A 388 -11.12 14.78 34.82
CA GLY A 388 -10.63 15.26 36.12
C GLY A 388 -10.45 14.19 37.20
N GLN A 389 -11.21 13.08 37.17
CA GLN A 389 -11.02 11.97 38.12
C GLN A 389 -9.72 11.17 37.94
N TYR A 390 -8.92 11.47 36.90
CA TYR A 390 -7.67 10.76 36.58
C TYR A 390 -6.40 11.56 36.89
N LEU A 391 -6.52 12.76 37.49
CA LEU A 391 -5.39 13.63 37.86
C LEU A 391 -4.29 12.90 38.65
N ASP A 392 -4.67 12.04 39.61
CA ASP A 392 -3.71 11.29 40.44
C ASP A 392 -3.36 9.89 39.90
N ARG A 393 -3.86 9.52 38.71
CA ARG A 393 -3.77 8.15 38.16
C ARG A 393 -3.06 8.05 36.81
N VAL A 394 -2.77 9.17 36.17
CA VAL A 394 -2.03 9.22 34.90
C VAL A 394 -0.62 9.70 35.20
N ASP A 395 0.35 8.85 34.90
CA ASP A 395 1.77 9.14 35.01
C ASP A 395 2.31 9.86 33.76
N ASP A 396 3.40 10.59 33.94
CA ASP A 396 4.08 11.35 32.89
C ASP A 396 4.42 10.49 31.66
N ALA A 397 4.80 9.23 31.88
CA ALA A 397 5.13 8.28 30.81
C ALA A 397 3.96 8.01 29.86
N ARG A 398 2.72 8.05 30.35
CA ARG A 398 1.53 7.84 29.54
C ARG A 398 1.18 9.04 28.68
N ILE A 399 1.44 10.25 29.19
CA ILE A 399 1.34 11.50 28.40
C ILE A 399 2.40 11.49 27.30
N GLU A 400 3.63 11.14 27.63
CA GLU A 400 4.73 11.04 26.66
C GLU A 400 4.44 10.04 25.54
N LYS A 401 3.88 8.87 25.88
CA LYS A 401 3.47 7.87 24.88
C LYS A 401 2.35 8.36 23.97
N LEU A 402 1.38 9.10 24.50
CA LEU A 402 0.31 9.70 23.69
C LEU A 402 0.85 10.79 22.76
N VAL A 403 1.72 11.66 23.25
CA VAL A 403 2.38 12.70 22.45
C VAL A 403 3.26 12.08 21.36
N SER A 404 4.02 11.03 21.68
CA SER A 404 4.85 10.30 20.72
C SER A 404 4.01 9.72 19.57
N ARG A 405 2.85 9.11 19.88
CA ARG A 405 1.91 8.61 18.87
C ARG A 405 1.29 9.72 18.03
N LEU A 406 0.93 10.84 18.65
CA LEU A 406 0.41 12.00 17.94
C LEU A 406 1.46 12.57 16.97
N ARG A 407 2.72 12.73 17.43
CA ARG A 407 3.86 13.15 16.58
C ARG A 407 4.09 12.24 15.40
N ALA A 408 3.96 10.93 15.57
CA ALA A 408 4.06 9.98 14.47
C ALA A 408 3.05 10.22 13.33
N LYS A 409 1.97 10.97 13.61
CA LYS A 409 0.92 11.30 12.63
C LYS A 409 0.95 12.75 12.16
N VAL A 410 1.38 13.69 13.01
CA VAL A 410 1.32 15.14 12.72
C VAL A 410 2.69 15.75 12.35
N GLU A 411 3.80 15.10 12.69
CA GLU A 411 5.14 15.62 12.38
C GLU A 411 5.70 14.93 11.13
N PRO A 412 6.40 15.69 10.25
CA PRO A 412 7.19 15.09 9.17
C PRO A 412 8.29 14.15 9.69
N GLU A 413 8.93 14.51 10.81
CA GLU A 413 9.93 13.68 11.50
C GLU A 413 9.63 13.64 13.01
N PRO A 414 9.10 12.52 13.54
CA PRO A 414 8.61 12.46 14.93
C PRO A 414 9.69 12.69 16.00
N LEU A 415 10.94 12.37 15.68
CA LEU A 415 12.11 12.56 16.55
C LEU A 415 12.64 14.01 16.54
N ARG A 416 12.22 14.82 15.56
CA ARG A 416 12.57 16.24 15.42
C ARG A 416 11.30 17.08 15.25
N PRO A 417 10.48 17.22 16.30
CA PRO A 417 9.19 17.86 16.20
C PRO A 417 9.33 19.35 15.86
N ARG A 418 8.62 19.81 14.84
CA ARG A 418 8.57 21.22 14.42
C ARG A 418 7.27 21.90 14.85
N TYR A 419 6.22 21.11 15.14
CA TYR A 419 4.88 21.61 15.44
C TYR A 419 4.45 21.38 16.89
N LEU A 420 4.67 20.19 17.43
CA LEU A 420 4.32 19.79 18.78
C LEU A 420 5.58 19.76 19.65
N LEU A 421 5.92 20.89 20.27
CA LEU A 421 7.15 21.11 21.01
C LEU A 421 7.03 20.65 22.47
N THR A 422 8.09 20.02 22.99
CA THR A 422 8.20 19.70 24.42
C THR A 422 8.81 20.86 25.18
N GLN A 423 8.13 21.35 26.21
CA GLN A 423 8.69 22.29 27.18
C GLN A 423 9.07 21.50 28.45
N ARG A 424 10.37 21.21 28.60
CA ARG A 424 10.90 20.32 29.67
C ARG A 424 10.43 20.79 31.04
N GLY A 425 9.88 19.86 31.83
CA GLY A 425 9.36 20.13 33.18
C GLY A 425 8.06 20.94 33.24
N ARG A 426 7.44 21.29 32.10
CA ARG A 426 6.28 22.18 32.04
C ARG A 426 5.10 21.64 31.24
N GLY A 427 5.34 20.98 30.10
CA GLY A 427 4.27 20.42 29.26
C GLY A 427 4.58 20.50 27.76
N TYR A 428 3.55 20.76 26.96
CA TYR A 428 3.64 20.73 25.50
C TYR A 428 3.01 21.98 24.89
N LYS A 429 3.53 22.38 23.73
CA LYS A 429 3.06 23.53 22.96
C LYS A 429 2.90 23.14 21.50
N LEU A 430 1.72 23.39 20.94
CA LEU A 430 1.49 23.30 19.50
C LEU A 430 1.73 24.68 18.90
N VAL A 431 2.59 24.78 17.90
CA VAL A 431 2.88 26.03 17.20
C VAL A 431 2.10 26.13 15.89
N SER A 432 1.63 27.34 15.59
CA SER A 432 0.93 27.63 14.34
C SER A 432 1.83 27.54 13.11
N ARG A 433 3.15 27.69 13.28
CA ARG A 433 4.15 27.61 12.21
C ARG A 433 5.33 26.73 12.64
N PRO A 434 5.97 26.00 11.72
CA PRO A 434 7.07 25.13 12.07
C PRO A 434 8.24 25.96 12.62
N VAL A 435 8.84 25.49 13.70
CA VAL A 435 10.10 26.08 14.20
C VAL A 435 11.26 25.35 13.54
N ASP A 436 12.12 26.09 12.83
CA ASP A 436 13.36 25.53 12.28
C ASP A 436 14.41 25.39 13.39
N SER A 437 14.89 24.16 13.61
CA SER A 437 15.86 23.82 14.65
C SER A 437 17.29 24.30 14.35
N ARG A 438 17.46 25.43 13.66
CA ARG A 438 18.77 26.02 13.29
C ARG A 438 19.04 27.39 13.93
N ALA A 439 18.19 27.87 14.82
CA ALA A 439 18.28 29.25 15.34
C ALA A 439 18.59 29.38 16.85
N GLU A 440 18.94 28.30 17.56
CA GLU A 440 19.26 28.38 19.01
C GLU A 440 20.73 28.09 19.37
N ASP A 441 21.61 27.82 18.41
CA ASP A 441 23.06 27.63 18.68
C ASP A 441 23.92 28.87 18.38
N ASP A 442 23.32 29.99 17.92
CA ASP A 442 24.02 31.26 17.69
C ASP A 442 23.29 32.44 18.34
N GLU A 443 23.57 32.68 19.62
CA GLU A 443 23.84 34.03 20.14
C GLU A 443 24.75 33.92 21.39
N PRO A 444 25.64 34.90 21.62
CA PRO A 444 26.97 34.73 22.23
C PRO A 444 27.04 34.56 23.76
#